data_AF-A0A2P5YAD3-F1
#
_entry.id   AF-A0A2P5YAD3-F1
#
_cell.length_a   1.000
_cell.length_b   1.000
_cell.length_c   1.000
_cell.angle_alpha   90.00
_cell.angle_beta   90.00
_cell.angle_gamma   90.00
#
_symmetry.space_group_name_H-M   'P 1'
#
loop_
_entity.id
_entity.type
_entity.pdbx_description
1 polymer ?
#
loop_
_entity_poly.entity_id
_entity_poly.type
_entity_poly.pdbx_seq_one_letter_code
_entity_poly.pdbx_strand_id
1 'polypeptide(L)'
;MDTSSSWFLCSPFRVDLLDPKDSASTPVKYLGGSQDEAWLKHLEENLSSSWIVINPTRKKAVNLSSRRAVSVQRHWLTGDVQVRFGTVTAGDEGRGSSKELVECGVVVTCCGKEGGEMHVREVCMVMEDMEGKGLNGKESVVILEGSNV
;
A
#
# COMPACT_ATOMS: atom_id res chain seq x y z
N MET A 1 -4.25 -13.99 -10.11
CA MET A 1 -3.31 -13.37 -11.07
C MET A 1 -2.43 -14.47 -11.64
N ASP A 2 -2.35 -14.59 -12.96
CA ASP A 2 -1.46 -15.55 -13.63
C ASP A 2 -0.06 -14.92 -13.79
N THR A 3 0.96 -15.54 -13.19
CA THR A 3 2.34 -15.03 -13.18
C THR A 3 3.06 -15.20 -14.52
N SER A 4 2.46 -15.91 -15.48
CA SER A 4 2.97 -16.05 -16.85
C SER A 4 2.37 -15.04 -17.84
N SER A 5 1.34 -14.30 -17.41
CA SER A 5 0.66 -13.33 -18.26
C SER A 5 1.52 -12.12 -18.59
N SER A 6 1.36 -11.55 -19.80
CA SER A 6 2.05 -10.32 -20.19
C SER A 6 1.75 -9.15 -19.25
N TRP A 7 0.54 -9.10 -18.65
CA TRP A 7 0.19 -8.08 -17.66
C TRP A 7 1.06 -8.19 -16.41
N PHE A 8 1.28 -9.39 -15.91
CA PHE A 8 2.18 -9.61 -14.76
C PHE A 8 3.63 -9.22 -15.08
N LEU A 9 4.08 -9.49 -16.30
CA LEU A 9 5.47 -9.26 -16.71
C LEU A 9 5.78 -7.81 -17.10
N CYS A 10 4.77 -7.02 -17.48
CA CYS A 10 4.98 -5.69 -18.07
C CYS A 10 4.25 -4.55 -17.35
N SER A 11 3.19 -4.83 -16.59
CA SER A 11 2.43 -3.80 -15.87
C SER A 11 2.98 -3.60 -14.45
N PRO A 12 2.88 -2.38 -13.88
CA PRO A 12 3.18 -2.15 -12.47
C PRO A 12 2.44 -3.15 -11.58
N PHE A 13 3.16 -3.72 -10.62
CA PHE A 13 2.63 -4.67 -9.67
C PHE A 13 1.61 -3.98 -8.80
N ARG A 14 0.40 -4.56 -8.78
CA ARG A 14 -0.72 -4.05 -8.03
C ARG A 14 -1.58 -5.20 -7.54
N VAL A 15 -1.93 -5.15 -6.26
CA VAL A 15 -2.89 -6.08 -5.65
C VAL A 15 -3.97 -5.26 -4.99
N ASP A 16 -5.20 -5.34 -5.50
CA ASP A 16 -6.38 -4.71 -4.93
C ASP A 16 -7.14 -5.71 -4.05
N LEU A 17 -7.54 -5.30 -2.84
CA LEU A 17 -8.28 -6.15 -1.90
C LEU A 17 -9.80 -6.01 -2.04
N LEU A 18 -10.28 -4.84 -2.45
CA LEU A 18 -11.71 -4.54 -2.60
C LEU A 18 -12.06 -4.41 -4.08
N ASP A 19 -13.24 -4.91 -4.44
CA ASP A 19 -13.82 -4.64 -5.75
C ASP A 19 -14.20 -3.15 -5.86
N PRO A 20 -14.09 -2.52 -7.05
CA PRO A 20 -14.34 -1.08 -7.21
C PRO A 20 -15.74 -0.58 -6.81
N LYS A 21 -16.69 -1.50 -6.69
CA LYS A 21 -18.08 -1.25 -6.29
C LYS A 21 -18.32 -1.45 -4.80
N ASP A 22 -17.40 -2.11 -4.11
CA ASP A 22 -17.54 -2.47 -2.71
C ASP A 22 -16.94 -1.38 -1.82
N SER A 23 -17.40 -1.35 -0.58
CA SER A 23 -16.78 -0.57 0.48
C SER A 23 -17.00 -1.24 1.82
N ALA A 24 -16.05 -1.07 2.73
CA ALA A 24 -16.10 -1.60 4.09
C ALA A 24 -16.23 -0.46 5.09
N SER A 25 -17.22 -0.52 5.98
CA SER A 25 -17.32 0.45 7.09
C SER A 25 -16.15 0.26 8.06
N THR A 26 -15.68 1.36 8.63
CA THR A 26 -14.69 1.37 9.71
C THR A 26 -15.25 2.06 10.95
N PRO A 27 -14.78 1.68 12.15
CA PRO A 27 -15.17 2.37 13.38
C PRO A 27 -14.61 3.81 13.48
N VAL A 28 -13.78 4.24 12.52
CA VAL A 28 -13.20 5.58 12.48
C VAL A 28 -14.28 6.56 12.02
N LYS A 29 -14.54 7.59 12.83
CA LYS A 29 -15.46 8.67 12.45
C LYS A 29 -14.76 9.65 11.52
N TYR A 30 -15.45 10.04 10.46
CA TYR A 30 -15.04 11.14 9.60
C TYR A 30 -15.50 12.46 10.22
N LEU A 31 -14.56 13.31 10.66
CA LEU A 31 -14.90 14.55 11.37
C LEU A 31 -15.12 15.75 10.45
N GLY A 32 -14.40 15.85 9.32
CA GLY A 32 -14.60 16.88 8.29
C GLY A 32 -14.61 18.35 8.75
N GLY A 33 -14.85 19.27 7.81
CA GLY A 33 -15.08 20.69 8.12
C GLY A 33 -13.83 21.45 8.62
N SER A 34 -14.00 22.33 9.61
CA SER A 34 -12.93 23.20 10.14
C SER A 34 -11.81 22.45 10.89
N GLN A 35 -11.98 21.14 11.12
CA GLN A 35 -11.01 20.29 11.79
C GLN A 35 -10.31 19.29 10.85
N ASP A 36 -10.46 19.45 9.52
CA ASP A 36 -9.97 18.47 8.54
C ASP A 36 -8.47 18.20 8.69
N GLU A 37 -7.63 19.23 8.82
CA GLU A 37 -6.18 19.07 8.99
C GLU A 37 -5.81 18.29 10.27
N ALA A 38 -6.48 18.59 11.39
CA ALA A 38 -6.26 17.89 12.66
C ALA A 38 -6.69 16.41 12.57
N TRP A 39 -7.78 16.14 11.84
CA TRP A 39 -8.27 14.79 11.61
C TRP A 39 -7.34 13.99 10.68
N LEU A 40 -6.86 14.58 9.58
CA LEU A 40 -5.88 13.94 8.69
C LEU A 40 -4.58 13.60 9.44
N LYS A 41 -4.09 14.54 10.26
CA LYS A 41 -2.93 14.29 11.13
C LYS A 41 -3.18 13.19 12.15
N HIS A 42 -4.38 13.13 12.73
CA HIS A 42 -4.74 12.06 13.65
C HIS A 42 -4.70 10.68 12.96
N LEU A 43 -5.22 10.57 11.72
CA LEU A 43 -5.10 9.35 10.94
C LEU A 43 -3.64 8.97 10.68
N GLU A 44 -2.81 9.94 10.33
CA GLU A 44 -1.39 9.71 10.05
C GLU A 44 -0.65 9.11 11.25
N GLU A 45 -0.93 9.64 12.44
CA GLU A 45 -0.26 9.28 13.68
C GLU A 45 -0.78 7.99 14.33
N ASN A 46 -2.04 7.61 14.08
CA ASN A 46 -2.75 6.57 14.83
C ASN A 46 -3.25 5.40 13.99
N LEU A 47 -3.36 5.54 12.67
CA LEU A 47 -3.72 4.42 11.81
C LEU A 47 -2.49 3.54 11.58
N SER A 48 -2.68 2.24 11.70
CA SER A 48 -1.66 1.24 11.41
C SER A 48 -2.19 0.25 10.38
N SER A 49 -1.27 -0.43 9.71
CA SER A 49 -1.56 -1.39 8.66
C SER A 49 -0.75 -2.66 8.92
N SER A 50 -1.37 -3.83 8.78
CA SER A 50 -0.69 -5.12 8.94
C SER A 50 -0.90 -5.99 7.72
N TRP A 51 0.21 -6.27 7.02
CA TRP A 51 0.23 -7.05 5.79
C TRP A 51 1.28 -8.12 5.89
N ILE A 52 0.92 -9.32 5.44
CA ILE A 52 1.85 -10.44 5.29
C ILE A 52 1.68 -10.96 3.87
N VAL A 53 2.74 -10.91 3.09
CA VAL A 53 2.78 -11.52 1.77
C VAL A 53 3.41 -12.88 1.91
N ILE A 54 2.72 -13.92 1.45
CA ILE A 54 3.12 -15.31 1.62
C ILE A 54 3.41 -15.92 0.24
N ASN A 55 4.61 -16.48 0.08
CA ASN A 55 4.95 -17.37 -1.02
C ASN A 55 4.89 -18.83 -0.51
N PRO A 56 3.76 -19.54 -0.70
CA PRO A 56 3.62 -20.90 -0.20
C PRO A 56 4.57 -21.88 -0.89
N THR A 57 4.86 -21.68 -2.18
CA THR A 57 5.77 -22.55 -2.96
C THR A 57 7.19 -22.52 -2.40
N ARG A 58 7.67 -21.34 -2.00
CA ARG A 58 9.00 -21.16 -1.39
C ARG A 58 8.99 -21.25 0.14
N LYS A 59 7.81 -21.42 0.77
CA LYS A 59 7.62 -21.39 2.24
C LYS A 59 8.20 -20.13 2.88
N LYS A 60 8.08 -18.99 2.20
CA LYS A 60 8.57 -17.69 2.68
C LYS A 60 7.40 -16.74 2.91
N ALA A 61 7.57 -15.83 3.87
CA ALA A 61 6.62 -14.76 4.13
C ALA A 61 7.38 -13.49 4.46
N VAL A 62 6.83 -12.35 4.03
CA VAL A 62 7.37 -11.03 4.33
C VAL A 62 6.31 -10.23 5.05
N ASN A 63 6.71 -9.61 6.15
CA ASN A 63 5.87 -8.71 6.92
C ASN A 63 6.03 -7.29 6.39
N LEU A 64 4.93 -6.73 5.88
CA LEU A 64 4.84 -5.37 5.36
C LEU A 64 3.95 -4.50 6.28
N SER A 65 3.90 -4.82 7.56
CA SER A 65 3.16 -4.05 8.55
C SER A 65 3.85 -2.71 8.83
N SER A 66 3.07 -1.64 8.85
CA SER A 66 3.52 -0.32 9.29
C SER A 66 2.67 0.17 10.45
N ARG A 67 3.33 0.72 11.48
CA ARG A 67 2.65 1.25 12.68
C ARG A 67 2.01 2.61 12.47
N ARG A 68 2.43 3.34 11.42
CA ARG A 68 1.96 4.69 11.09
C ARG A 68 1.91 4.88 9.59
N ALA A 69 1.05 5.77 9.13
CA ALA A 69 1.09 6.17 7.73
C ALA A 69 2.37 6.96 7.44
N VAL A 70 2.86 6.84 6.21
CA VAL A 70 3.92 7.69 5.64
C VAL A 70 3.31 9.02 5.17
N SER A 71 2.07 8.98 4.70
CA SER A 71 1.32 10.18 4.35
C SER A 71 -0.19 9.95 4.42
N VAL A 72 -0.91 11.03 4.70
CA VAL A 72 -2.36 11.11 4.56
C VAL A 72 -2.67 12.32 3.71
N GLN A 73 -3.37 12.11 2.59
CA GLN A 73 -3.69 13.18 1.65
C GLN A 73 -5.15 13.14 1.27
N ARG A 74 -5.74 14.33 1.15
CA ARG A 74 -7.09 14.48 0.65
C ARG A 74 -7.07 14.80 -0.84
N HIS A 75 -7.79 14.00 -1.62
CA HIS A 75 -7.95 14.24 -3.03
C HIS A 75 -8.86 15.45 -3.26
N TRP A 76 -8.32 16.47 -3.93
CA TRP A 76 -8.98 17.78 -4.07
C TRP A 76 -10.32 17.73 -4.83
N LEU A 77 -10.47 16.80 -5.79
CA LEU A 77 -11.66 16.71 -6.62
C LEU A 77 -12.76 15.85 -5.98
N THR A 78 -12.40 14.70 -5.43
CA THR A 78 -13.38 13.72 -4.89
C THR A 78 -13.62 13.90 -3.40
N GLY A 79 -12.69 14.53 -2.69
CA GLY A 79 -12.69 14.64 -1.24
C GLY A 79 -12.30 13.33 -0.53
N ASP A 80 -11.96 12.27 -1.27
CA ASP A 80 -11.47 11.01 -0.71
C ASP A 80 -10.13 11.21 0.00
N VAL A 81 -9.87 10.37 0.97
CA VAL A 81 -8.66 10.42 1.80
C VAL A 81 -7.82 9.21 1.46
N GLN A 82 -6.62 9.43 0.96
CA GLN A 82 -5.63 8.40 0.71
C GLN A 82 -4.66 8.33 1.88
N VAL A 83 -4.54 7.15 2.47
CA VAL A 83 -3.57 6.85 3.52
C VAL A 83 -2.52 5.91 2.95
N ARG A 84 -1.27 6.36 2.87
CA ARG A 84 -0.15 5.55 2.39
C ARG A 84 0.65 5.00 3.56
N PHE A 85 0.89 3.70 3.55
CA PHE A 85 1.86 3.00 4.39
C PHE A 85 3.02 2.55 3.50
N GLY A 86 4.22 2.50 4.06
CA GLY A 86 5.41 2.07 3.34
C GLY A 86 6.29 1.20 4.22
N THR A 87 6.87 0.17 3.62
CA THR A 87 7.92 -0.66 4.24
C THR A 87 9.01 -0.92 3.21
N VAL A 88 10.28 -0.82 3.61
CA VAL A 88 11.42 -1.06 2.73
C VAL A 88 11.96 -2.48 2.95
N THR A 89 12.16 -3.21 1.85
CA THR A 89 12.70 -4.57 1.84
C THR A 89 13.90 -4.67 0.90
N ALA A 90 14.75 -5.69 1.07
CA ALA A 90 15.83 -5.98 0.12
C ALA A 90 15.26 -6.47 -1.22
N GLY A 91 15.87 -6.03 -2.33
CA GLY A 91 15.61 -6.53 -3.68
C GLY A 91 16.66 -7.53 -4.17
N ASP A 92 16.69 -7.79 -5.49
CA ASP A 92 17.52 -8.84 -6.11
C ASP A 92 18.86 -8.30 -6.62
N GLU A 93 18.96 -6.98 -6.76
CA GLU A 93 20.08 -6.38 -7.46
C GLU A 93 21.21 -6.04 -6.50
N GLY A 94 22.44 -6.17 -7.01
CA GLY A 94 23.65 -5.93 -6.24
C GLY A 94 23.74 -4.51 -5.68
N ARG A 95 24.63 -4.36 -4.70
CA ARG A 95 24.87 -3.09 -3.99
C ARG A 95 25.09 -1.92 -4.96
N GLY A 96 24.31 -0.86 -4.79
CA GLY A 96 24.34 0.35 -5.62
C GLY A 96 23.35 0.37 -6.78
N SER A 97 22.51 -0.66 -6.96
CA SER A 97 21.37 -0.61 -7.88
C SER A 97 20.17 0.14 -7.27
N SER A 98 19.35 0.78 -8.11
CA SER A 98 18.06 1.36 -7.69
C SER A 98 17.12 0.32 -7.04
N LYS A 99 17.29 -0.96 -7.39
CA LYS A 99 16.52 -2.11 -6.88
C LYS A 99 17.24 -2.90 -5.80
N GLU A 100 18.34 -2.39 -5.25
CA GLU A 100 18.94 -2.97 -4.04
C GLU A 100 17.92 -3.00 -2.90
N LEU A 101 17.10 -1.97 -2.83
CA LEU A 101 15.97 -1.84 -1.91
C LEU A 101 14.69 -1.59 -2.71
N VAL A 102 13.58 -2.07 -2.15
CA VAL A 102 12.25 -1.93 -2.73
C VAL A 102 11.34 -1.34 -1.67
N GLU A 103 10.63 -0.27 -2.03
CA GLU A 103 9.53 0.24 -1.22
C GLU A 103 8.26 -0.54 -1.56
N CYS A 104 7.70 -1.21 -0.55
CA CYS A 104 6.37 -1.79 -0.64
C CYS A 104 5.37 -0.80 -0.04
N GLY A 105 4.56 -0.18 -0.91
CA GLY A 105 3.52 0.76 -0.55
C GLY A 105 2.16 0.07 -0.40
N VAL A 106 1.44 0.37 0.67
CA VAL A 106 0.00 0.05 0.78
C VAL A 106 -0.77 1.35 0.83
N VAL A 107 -1.68 1.55 -0.11
CA VAL A 107 -2.56 2.72 -0.18
C VAL A 107 -3.98 2.30 0.17
N VAL A 108 -4.54 2.96 1.17
CA VAL A 108 -5.92 2.80 1.60
C VAL A 108 -6.68 4.05 1.19
N THR A 109 -7.69 3.92 0.34
CA THR A 109 -8.58 5.02 -0.04
C THR A 109 -9.86 4.95 0.76
N CYS A 110 -10.11 6.01 1.51
CA CYS A 110 -11.24 6.17 2.40
C CYS A 110 -12.20 7.26 1.88
N CYS A 111 -13.50 7.03 2.02
CA CYS A 111 -14.54 8.02 1.77
C CYS A 111 -15.43 8.19 3.01
N GLY A 112 -16.15 9.31 3.10
CA GLY A 112 -17.00 9.59 4.26
C GLY A 112 -17.76 10.90 4.13
N LYS A 113 -18.80 11.06 4.96
CA LYS A 113 -19.56 12.32 5.13
C LYS A 113 -19.34 12.85 6.53
N GLU A 114 -19.31 14.17 6.68
CA GLU A 114 -19.06 14.86 7.97
C GLU A 114 -19.94 14.29 9.09
N GLY A 115 -19.30 13.91 10.20
CA GLY A 115 -19.95 13.30 11.36
C GLY A 115 -20.34 11.82 11.21
N GLY A 116 -20.13 11.21 10.05
CA GLY A 116 -20.46 9.83 9.73
C GLY A 116 -19.30 8.84 9.90
N GLU A 117 -19.55 7.58 9.55
CA GLU A 117 -18.52 6.54 9.48
C GLU A 117 -17.62 6.75 8.25
N MET A 118 -16.33 6.50 8.43
CA MET A 118 -15.38 6.42 7.33
C MET A 118 -15.47 5.02 6.70
N HIS A 119 -15.59 4.96 5.39
CA HIS A 119 -15.59 3.73 4.62
C HIS A 119 -14.27 3.57 3.88
N VAL A 120 -13.72 2.37 3.86
CA VAL A 120 -12.62 2.00 2.99
C VAL A 120 -13.21 1.52 1.67
N ARG A 121 -12.81 2.16 0.57
CA ARG A 121 -13.29 1.84 -0.78
C ARG A 121 -12.25 1.12 -1.62
N GLU A 122 -10.98 1.38 -1.37
CA GLU A 122 -9.89 0.73 -2.07
C GLU A 122 -8.76 0.44 -1.09
N VAL A 123 -8.16 -0.73 -1.23
CA VAL A 123 -6.89 -1.04 -0.58
C VAL A 123 -6.02 -1.70 -1.61
N CYS A 124 -4.93 -1.03 -1.97
CA CYS A 124 -4.01 -1.53 -2.98
C CYS A 124 -2.57 -1.58 -2.46
N MET A 125 -1.85 -2.63 -2.83
CA MET A 125 -0.40 -2.74 -2.63
C MET A 125 0.31 -2.47 -3.94
N VAL A 126 1.34 -1.64 -3.90
CA VAL A 126 2.24 -1.31 -5.02
C VAL A 126 3.68 -1.48 -4.57
N MET A 127 4.60 -1.68 -5.53
CA MET A 127 6.03 -1.80 -5.25
C MET A 127 6.82 -0.89 -6.17
N GLU A 128 7.76 -0.16 -5.60
CA GLU A 128 8.57 0.84 -6.29
C GLU A 128 10.05 0.63 -5.92
N ASP A 129 10.95 0.89 -6.87
CA ASP A 129 12.38 1.01 -6.55
C ASP A 129 12.68 2.35 -5.85
N MET A 130 13.93 2.54 -5.41
CA MET A 130 14.29 3.76 -4.67
C MET A 130 14.37 5.02 -5.55
N GLU A 131 14.16 4.91 -6.86
CA GLU A 131 13.98 6.03 -7.79
C GLU A 131 12.50 6.34 -8.05
N GLY A 132 11.57 5.61 -7.40
CA GLY A 132 10.12 5.78 -7.55
C GLY A 132 9.55 5.09 -8.79
N LYS A 133 10.33 4.23 -9.45
CA LYS A 133 9.82 3.45 -10.59
C LYS A 133 9.01 2.26 -10.08
N GLY A 134 7.77 2.16 -10.51
CA GLY A 134 6.92 0.99 -10.27
C GLY A 134 7.54 -0.30 -10.83
N LEU A 135 7.65 -1.30 -9.98
CA LEU A 135 8.13 -2.64 -10.34
C LEU A 135 7.00 -3.44 -10.97
N ASN A 136 7.29 -4.27 -11.98
CA ASN A 136 6.31 -5.23 -12.50
C ASN A 136 6.22 -6.48 -11.61
N GLY A 137 5.26 -7.36 -11.90
CA GLY A 137 5.04 -8.55 -11.09
C GLY A 137 6.24 -9.48 -10.95
N LYS A 138 7.05 -9.65 -12.02
CA LYS A 138 8.29 -10.45 -11.94
C LYS A 138 9.30 -9.80 -11.01
N GLU A 139 9.50 -8.48 -11.14
CA GLU A 139 10.43 -7.71 -10.30
C GLU A 139 9.98 -7.66 -8.84
N SER A 140 8.67 -7.65 -8.59
CA SER A 140 8.08 -7.59 -7.25
C SER A 140 8.20 -8.88 -6.44
N VAL A 141 8.14 -10.06 -7.09
CA VAL A 141 8.22 -11.35 -6.37
C VAL A 141 9.57 -11.54 -5.67
N VAL A 142 10.61 -10.83 -6.11
CA VAL A 142 11.96 -10.81 -5.54
C VAL A 142 11.97 -10.54 -4.04
N ILE A 143 11.07 -9.70 -3.50
CA ILE A 143 11.05 -9.41 -2.06
C ILE A 143 10.78 -10.68 -1.24
N LEU A 144 10.11 -11.67 -1.85
CA LEU A 144 9.82 -12.99 -1.26
C LEU A 144 10.96 -13.98 -1.49
N GLU A 145 11.95 -13.62 -2.29
CA GLU A 145 13.10 -14.45 -2.59
C GLU A 145 14.18 -14.30 -1.53
N GLY A 146 14.36 -13.11 -0.94
CA GLY A 146 15.24 -12.78 0.18
C GLY A 146 16.69 -13.24 -0.03
N SER A 147 17.64 -12.31 -0.02
CA SER A 147 19.08 -12.65 -0.11
C SER A 147 19.41 -13.81 0.84
N ASN A 148 20.00 -14.89 0.30
CA ASN A 148 20.64 -15.90 1.13
C ASN A 148 21.73 -15.15 1.92
N VAL A 149 21.47 -14.88 3.20
CA VAL A 149 22.51 -14.50 4.15
C VAL A 149 23.21 -15.77 4.60
#